data_AF-A0A3P7P6E1-F1
#
_entry.id   AF-A0A3P7P6E1-F1
#
_cell.length_a   1.000
_cell.length_b   1.000
_cell.length_c   1.000
_cell.angle_alpha   90.00
_cell.angle_beta   90.00
_cell.angle_gamma   90.00
#
_symmetry.space_group_name_H-M   'P 1'
#
loop_
_entity.id
_entity.type
_entity.pdbx_description
1 polymer ?
#
loop_
_entity_poly.entity_id
_entity_poly.type
_entity_poly.pdbx_seq_one_letter_code
_entity_poly.pdbx_strand_id
1 'polypeptide(L)'
;MQTDLHKIIVSPQPLSSDHVKIFLYQILRGLRYLHSAGIVHRDIKPGNMLVNSNCLLKICDFGLARMDDPKNQAQLTQEVVTQYYRSPELLMEASRYSYGVDIWSVGCTFAELLSRRILFPVSVC
;
A
#
# COMPACT_ATOMS: atom_id res chain seq x y z
N MET A 1 14.48 9.59 -6.17
CA MET A 1 14.39 8.65 -5.03
C MET A 1 15.44 7.57 -5.23
N GLN A 2 16.02 7.01 -4.17
CA GLN A 2 17.20 6.14 -4.25
C GLN A 2 16.86 4.66 -4.13
N THR A 3 15.80 4.33 -3.38
CA THR A 3 15.35 2.96 -3.14
C THR A 3 13.84 2.96 -2.87
N ASP A 4 13.27 1.79 -2.64
CA ASP A 4 11.92 1.57 -2.16
C ASP A 4 11.91 1.08 -0.70
N LEU A 5 10.76 1.18 -0.04
CA LEU A 5 10.59 0.81 1.36
C LEU A 5 10.74 -0.70 1.57
N HIS A 6 10.40 -1.53 0.57
CA HIS A 6 10.61 -2.98 0.65
C HIS A 6 12.09 -3.31 0.87
N LYS A 7 12.98 -2.71 0.06
CA LYS A 7 14.43 -2.87 0.23
C LYS A 7 14.93 -2.42 1.60
N ILE A 8 14.35 -1.37 2.17
CA ILE A 8 14.71 -0.93 3.53
C ILE A 8 14.29 -1.98 4.57
N ILE A 9 13.06 -2.50 4.48
CA ILE A 9 12.50 -3.51 5.40
C ILE A 9 13.35 -4.78 5.44
N VAL A 10 13.75 -5.30 4.26
CA VAL A 10 14.52 -6.55 4.17
C VAL A 10 16.02 -6.36 4.43
N SER A 11 16.51 -5.12 4.51
CA SER A 11 17.91 -4.83 4.76
C SER A 11 18.29 -5.02 6.24
N PRO A 12 19.59 -5.21 6.55
CA PRO A 12 20.07 -5.21 7.94
C PRO A 12 20.08 -3.82 8.59
N GLN A 13 19.74 -2.75 7.86
CA GLN A 13 19.77 -1.38 8.41
C GLN A 13 18.77 -1.26 9.57
N PRO A 14 19.13 -0.65 10.71
CA PRO A 14 18.20 -0.46 11.82
C PRO A 14 16.98 0.39 11.43
N LEU A 15 15.79 -0.07 11.83
CA LEU A 15 14.53 0.65 11.62
C LEU A 15 13.95 0.99 13.00
N SER A 16 14.16 2.22 13.45
CA SER A 16 13.67 2.69 14.75
C SER A 16 12.16 2.94 14.71
N SER A 17 11.54 3.06 15.88
CA SER A 17 10.12 3.44 15.97
C SER A 17 9.85 4.81 15.34
N ASP A 18 10.82 5.73 15.34
CA ASP A 18 10.68 7.04 14.70
C ASP A 18 10.72 6.94 13.17
N HIS A 19 11.54 6.06 12.61
CA HIS A 19 11.48 5.73 11.18
C HIS A 19 10.10 5.19 10.79
N VAL A 20 9.54 4.28 11.59
CA VAL A 20 8.20 3.73 11.34
C VAL A 20 7.13 4.83 11.38
N LYS A 21 7.15 5.68 12.41
CA LYS A 21 6.19 6.81 12.55
C LYS A 21 6.25 7.75 11.35
N ILE A 22 7.46 8.15 10.92
CA ILE A 22 7.59 9.13 9.83
C ILE A 22 7.21 8.55 8.47
N PHE A 23 7.48 7.26 8.22
CA PHE A 23 7.01 6.60 7.00
C PHE A 23 5.49 6.44 7.00
N LEU A 24 4.91 5.95 8.09
CA LEU A 24 3.45 5.80 8.22
C LEU A 24 2.73 7.14 8.04
N TYR A 25 3.24 8.21 8.67
CA TYR A 25 2.72 9.56 8.52
C TYR A 25 2.73 10.02 7.05
N GLN A 26 3.85 9.84 6.34
CA GLN A 26 3.97 10.27 4.95
C GLN A 26 3.06 9.50 4.00
N ILE A 27 2.89 8.18 4.22
CA ILE A 27 1.96 7.34 3.46
C ILE A 27 0.52 7.86 3.65
N LEU A 28 0.09 8.03 4.90
CA LEU A 28 -1.25 8.52 5.21
C LEU A 28 -1.49 9.95 4.71
N ARG A 29 -0.48 10.82 4.78
CA ARG A 29 -0.55 12.18 4.22
C ARG A 29 -0.72 12.17 2.70
N GLY A 30 -0.02 11.28 2.01
CA GLY A 30 -0.16 11.09 0.56
C GLY A 30 -1.53 10.54 0.18
N LEU A 31 -2.00 9.52 0.88
CA LEU A 31 -3.33 8.94 0.67
C LEU A 31 -4.45 9.94 0.94
N ARG A 32 -4.36 10.74 2.00
CA ARG A 32 -5.34 11.81 2.26
C ARG A 32 -5.48 12.75 1.05
N TYR A 33 -4.37 13.10 0.41
CA TYR A 33 -4.39 13.93 -0.79
C TYR A 33 -5.07 13.20 -1.97
N LEU A 34 -4.70 11.95 -2.23
CA LEU A 34 -5.30 11.14 -3.31
C LEU A 34 -6.81 10.93 -3.10
N HIS A 35 -7.21 10.54 -1.89
CA HIS A 35 -8.60 10.33 -1.51
C HIS A 35 -9.41 11.62 -1.61
N SER A 36 -8.83 12.78 -1.25
CA SER A 36 -9.48 14.08 -1.46
C SER A 36 -9.70 14.45 -2.94
N ALA A 37 -8.91 13.86 -3.84
CA ALA A 37 -9.06 13.99 -5.29
C ALA A 37 -9.95 12.89 -5.90
N GLY A 38 -10.57 12.03 -5.08
CA GLY A 38 -11.40 10.91 -5.52
C GLY A 38 -10.59 9.75 -6.12
N ILE A 39 -9.28 9.67 -5.87
CA ILE A 39 -8.41 8.63 -6.41
C ILE A 39 -8.17 7.55 -5.35
N VAL A 40 -8.48 6.29 -5.69
CA VAL A 40 -8.13 5.09 -4.91
C VAL A 40 -6.92 4.43 -5.56
N HIS A 41 -5.84 4.19 -4.80
CA HIS A 41 -4.58 3.67 -5.35
C HIS A 41 -4.63 2.17 -5.66
N ARG A 42 -5.22 1.38 -4.75
CA ARG A 42 -5.45 -0.08 -4.82
C ARG A 42 -4.21 -0.98 -4.89
N ASP A 43 -3.02 -0.42 -4.73
CA ASP A 43 -1.75 -1.17 -4.76
C ASP A 43 -0.72 -0.54 -3.80
N ILE A 44 -1.18 -0.19 -2.59
CA ILE A 44 -0.31 0.30 -1.54
C ILE A 44 0.48 -0.89 -0.98
N LYS A 45 1.80 -0.84 -1.11
CA LYS A 45 2.73 -1.84 -0.59
C LYS A 45 4.13 -1.24 -0.48
N PRO A 46 5.05 -1.80 0.34
CA PRO A 46 6.40 -1.28 0.50
C PRO A 46 7.18 -1.09 -0.82
N GLY A 47 6.96 -1.95 -1.83
CA GLY A 47 7.59 -1.82 -3.15
C GLY A 47 7.16 -0.56 -3.93
N ASN A 48 5.97 -0.02 -3.63
CA ASN A 48 5.42 1.18 -4.28
C ASN A 48 5.63 2.45 -3.43
N MET A 49 6.47 2.37 -2.40
CA MET A 49 6.84 3.49 -1.55
C MET A 49 8.30 3.85 -1.80
N LEU A 50 8.55 4.86 -2.63
CA LEU A 50 9.90 5.31 -2.94
C LEU A 50 10.47 6.15 -1.79
N VAL A 51 11.71 5.88 -1.40
CA VAL A 51 12.37 6.55 -0.28
C VAL A 51 13.77 7.08 -0.65
N ASN A 52 14.25 8.01 0.16
CA ASN A 52 15.63 8.52 0.09
C ASN A 52 16.30 8.55 1.48
N SER A 53 17.58 8.94 1.51
CA SER A 53 18.42 9.04 2.71
C SER A 53 17.90 10.02 3.77
N ASN A 54 17.05 10.96 3.38
CA ASN A 54 16.44 11.93 4.29
C ASN A 54 15.09 11.46 4.84
N CYS A 55 14.78 10.16 4.70
CA CYS A 55 13.49 9.55 5.04
C CYS A 55 12.28 10.20 4.34
N LEU A 56 12.48 10.87 3.19
CA LEU A 56 11.37 11.37 2.38
C LEU A 56 10.76 10.21 1.62
N LEU A 57 9.44 10.08 1.70
CA LEU A 57 8.66 9.02 1.07
C LEU A 57 7.73 9.61 0.00
N LYS A 58 7.63 8.93 -1.14
CA LYS A 58 6.65 9.23 -2.19
C LYS A 58 5.94 7.94 -2.63
N ILE A 59 4.63 8.02 -2.75
CA ILE A 59 3.79 6.97 -3.34
C ILE A 59 4.03 6.96 -4.86
N CYS A 60 4.21 5.78 -5.45
CA CYS A 60 4.33 5.59 -6.89
C CYS A 60 3.47 4.43 -7.39
N ASP A 61 3.47 4.23 -8.71
CA ASP A 61 2.74 3.18 -9.42
C ASP A 61 1.21 3.28 -9.34
N PHE A 62 0.65 4.15 -10.18
CA PHE A 62 -0.79 4.37 -10.30
C PHE A 62 -1.44 3.48 -11.37
N GLY A 63 -0.77 2.44 -11.87
CA GLY A 63 -1.31 1.58 -12.94
C GLY A 63 -2.65 0.92 -12.57
N LEU A 64 -2.80 0.61 -11.28
CA LEU A 64 -4.04 0.07 -10.73
C LEU A 64 -4.95 1.13 -10.12
N ALA A 65 -4.62 2.42 -10.14
CA ALA A 65 -5.45 3.45 -9.51
C ALA A 65 -6.79 3.64 -10.26
N ARG A 66 -7.85 3.97 -9.52
CA ARG A 66 -9.19 4.23 -10.08
C ARG A 66 -9.85 5.42 -9.38
N MET A 67 -10.75 6.08 -10.10
CA MET A 67 -11.64 7.07 -9.48
C MET A 67 -12.70 6.34 -8.65
N ASP A 68 -12.99 6.85 -7.46
CA ASP A 68 -14.15 6.44 -6.66
C ASP A 68 -15.43 6.95 -7.34
N ASP A 69 -15.91 6.19 -8.33
CA ASP A 69 -17.11 6.54 -9.09
C ASP A 69 -18.29 5.66 -8.63
N PRO A 70 -19.30 6.23 -7.96
CA PRO A 70 -20.47 5.49 -7.49
C PRO A 70 -21.34 4.92 -8.62
N LYS A 71 -21.11 5.32 -9.89
CA LYS A 71 -21.84 4.86 -11.07
C LYS A 71 -21.07 3.83 -11.90
N ASN A 72 -19.75 3.72 -11.75
CA ASN A 72 -18.94 2.75 -12.50
C ASN A 72 -18.67 1.50 -11.66
N GLN A 73 -19.50 0.48 -11.88
CA GLN A 73 -19.23 -0.90 -11.47
C GLN A 73 -18.16 -1.49 -12.39
N ALA A 74 -16.91 -1.06 -12.25
CA ALA A 74 -15.83 -1.65 -13.01
C ALA A 74 -15.60 -3.10 -12.51
N GLN A 75 -16.20 -4.06 -13.20
CA GLN A 75 -15.76 -5.45 -13.17
C GLN A 75 -14.29 -5.48 -13.57
N LEU A 76 -13.43 -6.02 -12.72
CA LEU A 76 -12.01 -6.15 -13.02
C LEU A 76 -11.58 -7.59 -12.84
N THR A 77 -11.03 -8.10 -13.93
CA THR A 77 -10.38 -9.40 -14.11
C THR A 77 -9.19 -9.56 -13.18
N GLN A 78 -8.98 -10.80 -12.69
CA GLN A 78 -7.78 -11.21 -11.98
C GLN A 78 -6.53 -10.91 -12.81
N GLU A 79 -5.76 -9.90 -12.41
CA GLU A 79 -4.34 -9.91 -12.69
C GLU A 79 -3.64 -10.65 -11.55
N VAL A 80 -2.91 -11.70 -11.90
CA VAL A 80 -2.10 -12.54 -11.01
C VAL A 80 -0.95 -11.67 -10.49
N VAL A 81 -1.20 -10.93 -9.42
CA VAL A 81 -0.21 -10.09 -8.73
C VAL A 81 -0.29 -10.36 -7.23
N THR A 82 0.84 -10.17 -6.54
CA THR A 82 1.07 -10.33 -5.10
C THR A 82 -0.11 -9.87 -4.24
N GLN A 83 -0.80 -10.82 -3.59
CA GLN A 83 -2.06 -10.58 -2.87
C GLN A 83 -1.90 -10.11 -1.41
N TYR A 84 -0.68 -10.05 -0.87
CA TYR A 84 -0.44 -9.89 0.59
C TYR A 84 -1.02 -8.60 1.20
N TYR A 85 -1.22 -7.57 0.39
CA TYR A 85 -1.70 -6.24 0.83
C TYR A 85 -3.13 -5.97 0.37
N ARG A 86 -3.76 -6.89 -0.35
CA ARG A 86 -5.10 -6.70 -0.92
C ARG A 86 -6.14 -6.85 0.20
N SER A 87 -7.13 -5.94 0.21
CA SER A 87 -8.21 -6.00 1.20
C SER A 87 -9.17 -7.16 0.93
N PRO A 88 -9.92 -7.63 1.95
CA PRO A 88 -10.85 -8.74 1.79
C PRO A 88 -11.89 -8.50 0.68
N GLU A 89 -12.42 -7.29 0.59
CA GLU A 89 -13.40 -6.92 -0.44
C GLU A 89 -12.82 -6.90 -1.85
N LEU A 90 -11.51 -6.59 -2.01
CA LEU A 90 -10.82 -6.74 -3.30
C LEU A 90 -10.48 -8.20 -3.61
N LEU A 91 -10.24 -9.04 -2.60
CA LEU A 91 -10.04 -10.49 -2.77
C LEU A 91 -11.34 -11.21 -3.14
N MET A 92 -12.47 -10.75 -2.59
CA MET A 92 -13.81 -11.30 -2.82
C MET A 92 -14.52 -10.67 -4.03
N GLU A 93 -13.84 -9.81 -4.79
CA GLU A 93 -14.37 -9.14 -5.98
C GLU A 93 -15.71 -8.41 -5.70
N ALA A 94 -15.79 -7.78 -4.52
CA ALA A 94 -16.99 -7.04 -4.13
C ALA A 94 -17.29 -5.96 -5.19
N SER A 95 -18.57 -5.84 -5.56
CA SER A 95 -19.04 -4.88 -6.56
C SER A 95 -18.90 -3.42 -6.10
N ARG A 96 -18.60 -3.20 -4.83
CA ARG A 96 -18.37 -1.89 -4.22
C ARG A 96 -17.19 -1.95 -3.28
N TYR A 97 -16.22 -1.08 -3.53
CA TYR A 97 -15.11 -0.80 -2.65
C TYR A 97 -14.74 0.68 -2.84
N SER A 98 -14.17 1.32 -1.83
CA SER A 98 -13.77 2.73 -1.88
C SER A 98 -12.38 2.90 -1.26
N TYR A 99 -12.09 4.05 -0.66
CA TYR A 99 -10.83 4.38 0.01
C TYR A 99 -10.37 3.37 1.08
N GLY A 100 -11.29 2.58 1.65
CA GLY A 100 -10.99 1.56 2.67
C GLY A 100 -9.96 0.52 2.24
N VAL A 101 -9.90 0.22 0.93
CA VAL A 101 -8.94 -0.75 0.38
C VAL A 101 -7.49 -0.30 0.60
N ASP A 102 -7.22 1.00 0.42
CA ASP A 102 -5.88 1.56 0.62
C ASP A 102 -5.52 1.55 2.12
N ILE A 103 -6.49 1.79 3.00
CA ILE A 103 -6.28 1.80 4.45
C ILE A 103 -5.95 0.39 4.97
N TRP A 104 -6.59 -0.64 4.42
CA TRP A 104 -6.21 -2.03 4.71
C TRP A 104 -4.75 -2.30 4.33
N SER A 105 -4.37 -1.94 3.11
CA SER A 105 -3.00 -2.10 2.61
C SER A 105 -1.96 -1.32 3.43
N VAL A 106 -2.31 -0.13 3.95
CA VAL A 106 -1.48 0.60 4.92
C VAL A 106 -1.31 -0.20 6.21
N GLY A 107 -2.37 -0.85 6.72
CA GLY A 107 -2.29 -1.73 7.89
C GLY A 107 -1.28 -2.87 7.69
N CYS A 108 -1.35 -3.55 6.55
CA CYS A 108 -0.37 -4.58 6.17
C CYS A 108 1.06 -4.03 6.11
N THR A 109 1.25 -2.88 5.44
CA THR A 109 2.55 -2.19 5.33
C THR A 109 3.10 -1.79 6.71
N PHE A 110 2.24 -1.31 7.61
CA PHE A 110 2.62 -0.91 8.96
C PHE A 110 3.07 -2.11 9.80
N ALA A 111 2.33 -3.21 9.75
CA ALA A 111 2.71 -4.44 10.44
C ALA A 111 4.05 -5.00 9.93
N GLU A 112 4.31 -4.90 8.62
CA GLU A 112 5.59 -5.31 8.02
C GLU A 112 6.74 -4.38 8.42
N LEU A 113 6.52 -3.08 8.54
CA LEU A 113 7.52 -2.15 9.09
C LEU A 113 7.91 -2.51 10.53
N LEU A 114 6.96 -2.95 11.35
CA LEU A 114 7.21 -3.33 12.75
C LEU A 114 7.91 -4.68 12.89
N SER A 115 7.49 -5.67 12.09
CA SER A 115 7.92 -7.07 12.25
C SER A 115 9.00 -7.51 11.27
N ARG A 116 9.24 -6.73 10.21
CA ARG A 116 10.03 -7.11 9.02
C ARG A 116 9.57 -8.40 8.36
N ARG A 117 8.29 -8.74 8.53
CA ARG A 117 7.65 -9.92 7.95
C ARG A 117 6.32 -9.50 7.36
N ILE A 118 6.01 -10.10 6.21
CA ILE A 118 4.70 -9.94 5.58
C ILE A 118 3.62 -10.41 6.56
N LEU A 119 2.60 -9.59 6.79
CA LEU A 119 1.54 -9.88 7.75
C LEU A 119 0.66 -11.06 7.33
N PHE A 120 0.26 -11.10 6.05
CA PHE A 120 -0.57 -12.15 5.47
C PHE A 120 0.15 -12.78 4.27
N PRO A 121 1.16 -13.65 4.50
CA PRO A 121 1.78 -14.39 3.41
C PRO A 121 0.76 -15.36 2.82
N VAL A 122 0.76 -15.51 1.49
CA VAL A 122 0.01 -16.58 0.85
C VAL A 122 0.72 -17.89 1.18
N SER A 123 0.05 -18.76 1.92
CA SER A 123 0.47 -20.16 2.03
C SER A 123 0.37 -20.78 0.65
N VAL A 124 1.52 -21.11 0.05
CA VAL A 124 1.56 -22.10 -1.03
C VAL A 124 1.15 -23.43 -0.40
N CYS A 125 -0.10 -23.84 -0.62
CA CYS A 125 -0.47 -25.25 -0.54
C CYS A 125 0.12 -25.99 -1.74
#